data_AF-A0A811UVD9-F1
#
_entry.id   AF-A0A811UVD9-F1
#
_cell.length_a   1.000
_cell.length_b   1.000
_cell.length_c   1.000
_cell.angle_alpha   90.00
_cell.angle_beta   90.00
_cell.angle_gamma   90.00
#
_symmetry.space_group_name_H-M   'P 1'
#
loop_
_entity.id
_entity.type
_entity.pdbx_description
1 polymer ?
#
loop_
_entity_poly.entity_id
_entity_poly.type
_entity_poly.pdbx_seq_one_letter_code
_entity_poly.pdbx_strand_id
1 'polypeptide(L)'
;MKSESSGKEPPKASNGNNAASGSDDYDPHLHRNVENPTTTMQTFAHFLKASIGSGVLAMPSAFANAGYITGPVLTLIIGGIAVHCLHILINSMYALCKRKRVPYMTFSEAMTIGLHDGPPIFKFVLPIATPLVDGFLAFYHFGICCVYVVFISESIKQIVDEYLVVLDYQKPENVSAIFNYCQLNAIRFGIVLYYIFATLPPISTRKPFQEISRLPIFFGTVLFAIEAVGVILAIEEKMAKPKSYIKPFGVLNVGMAIVLSLYTLLGFFGYWEYGDEALGSVTLNIPQEAV
;
A
#
# COMPACT_ATOMS: atom_id res chain seq x y z
N MET A 1 8.44 -55.98 -2.20
CA MET A 1 7.49 -55.96 -1.06
C MET A 1 6.92 -54.55 -1.00
N LYS A 2 5.59 -54.46 -1.03
CA LYS A 2 4.73 -53.34 -1.48
C LYS A 2 5.16 -51.91 -1.08
N SER A 3 5.18 -51.00 -2.07
CA SER A 3 4.98 -49.56 -1.89
C SER A 3 3.51 -49.21 -2.17
N GLU A 4 2.87 -48.52 -1.24
CA GLU A 4 1.46 -48.11 -1.33
C GLU A 4 1.28 -46.97 -2.33
N SER A 5 0.47 -47.25 -3.35
CA SER A 5 -0.15 -46.30 -4.26
C SER A 5 -1.41 -45.75 -3.59
N SER A 6 -1.36 -44.52 -3.08
CA SER A 6 -2.58 -43.79 -2.70
C SER A 6 -3.16 -43.11 -3.95
N GLY A 7 -4.20 -43.72 -4.50
CA GLY A 7 -4.92 -43.23 -5.68
C GLY A 7 -5.73 -41.98 -5.36
N LYS A 8 -5.56 -40.93 -6.17
CA LYS A 8 -6.52 -39.83 -6.26
C LYS A 8 -7.77 -40.32 -6.98
N GLU A 9 -8.90 -40.39 -6.29
CA GLU A 9 -10.21 -40.54 -6.91
C GLU A 9 -10.54 -39.29 -7.75
N PRO A 10 -11.15 -39.43 -8.94
CA PRO A 10 -11.72 -38.30 -9.67
C PRO A 10 -13.03 -37.86 -8.98
N PRO A 11 -13.36 -36.55 -8.96
CA PRO A 11 -14.59 -36.08 -8.34
C PRO A 11 -15.81 -36.61 -9.12
N LYS A 12 -16.74 -37.22 -8.38
CA LYS A 12 -17.98 -37.82 -8.88
C LYS A 12 -18.87 -36.77 -9.58
N ALA A 13 -19.31 -37.09 -10.79
CA ALA A 13 -20.38 -36.39 -11.47
C ALA A 13 -21.70 -36.64 -10.72
N SER A 14 -22.25 -35.61 -10.07
CA SER A 14 -23.62 -35.63 -9.55
C SER A 14 -24.56 -35.23 -10.68
N ASN A 15 -25.30 -36.21 -11.19
CA ASN A 15 -26.36 -36.02 -12.18
C ASN A 15 -27.67 -35.81 -11.43
N GLY A 16 -28.21 -34.58 -11.46
CA GLY A 16 -29.47 -34.22 -10.85
C GLY A 16 -30.16 -33.16 -11.71
N ASN A 17 -31.01 -33.61 -12.62
CA ASN A 17 -31.92 -32.77 -13.40
C ASN A 17 -32.75 -31.88 -12.47
N ASN A 18 -32.61 -30.56 -12.62
CA ASN A 18 -33.66 -29.60 -12.31
C ASN A 18 -33.61 -28.44 -13.30
N ALA A 19 -34.62 -28.46 -14.18
CA ALA A 19 -35.26 -27.36 -14.88
C ALA A 19 -34.45 -26.09 -15.17
N ALA A 20 -34.18 -25.88 -16.47
CA ALA A 20 -33.86 -24.58 -17.01
C ALA A 20 -34.99 -23.56 -16.75
N SER A 21 -34.71 -22.54 -15.94
CA SER A 21 -35.32 -21.20 -16.06
C SER A 21 -34.49 -20.14 -15.31
N GLY A 22 -33.76 -19.29 -16.06
CA GLY A 22 -33.61 -17.87 -15.76
C GLY A 22 -32.51 -17.36 -14.82
N SER A 23 -31.23 -17.49 -15.17
CA SER A 23 -30.29 -16.35 -15.30
C SER A 23 -28.87 -16.84 -15.66
N ASP A 24 -28.35 -16.37 -16.79
CA ASP A 24 -27.01 -16.64 -17.31
C ASP A 24 -25.93 -15.80 -16.54
N ASP A 25 -26.09 -15.65 -15.23
CA ASP A 25 -25.33 -14.71 -14.39
C ASP A 25 -24.24 -15.44 -13.60
N TYR A 26 -23.16 -15.83 -14.30
CA TYR A 26 -21.98 -16.40 -13.63
C TYR A 26 -21.35 -15.36 -12.71
N ASP A 27 -21.22 -15.69 -11.43
CA ASP A 27 -20.54 -14.85 -10.43
C ASP A 27 -19.17 -15.45 -10.09
N PRO A 28 -18.05 -14.85 -10.54
CA PRO A 28 -16.70 -15.32 -10.25
C PRO A 28 -16.43 -15.52 -8.76
N HIS A 29 -16.96 -14.63 -7.91
CA HIS A 29 -16.68 -14.65 -6.48
C HIS A 29 -17.21 -15.88 -5.74
N LEU A 30 -18.27 -16.52 -6.24
CA LEU A 30 -18.84 -17.74 -5.65
C LEU A 30 -18.04 -19.00 -5.99
N HIS A 31 -17.22 -18.94 -7.03
CA HIS A 31 -16.49 -20.10 -7.56
C HIS A 31 -15.01 -20.11 -7.15
N ARG A 32 -14.60 -19.18 -6.26
CA ARG A 32 -13.23 -19.09 -5.75
C ARG A 32 -12.98 -20.14 -4.69
N ASN A 33 -11.84 -20.82 -4.77
CA ASN A 33 -11.34 -21.67 -3.70
C ASN A 33 -10.18 -20.94 -2.99
N VAL A 34 -10.49 -20.30 -1.86
CA VAL A 34 -9.52 -19.54 -1.07
C VAL A 34 -9.16 -20.34 0.17
N GLU A 35 -7.90 -20.79 0.25
CA GLU A 35 -7.37 -21.41 1.45
C GLU A 35 -7.23 -20.35 2.56
N ASN A 36 -7.81 -20.61 3.74
CA ASN A 36 -7.80 -19.73 4.92
C ASN A 36 -8.27 -18.29 4.61
N PRO A 37 -9.54 -18.09 4.24
CA PRO A 37 -10.04 -16.77 3.84
C PRO A 37 -10.07 -15.79 5.02
N THR A 38 -9.68 -14.54 4.75
CA THR A 38 -9.67 -13.47 5.75
C THR A 38 -11.07 -12.87 5.94
N THR A 39 -11.45 -12.62 7.19
CA THR A 39 -12.69 -11.89 7.51
C THR A 39 -12.57 -10.42 7.12
N THR A 40 -13.68 -9.73 6.87
CA THR A 40 -13.68 -8.31 6.47
C THR A 40 -12.84 -7.41 7.41
N MET A 41 -12.90 -7.65 8.72
CA MET A 41 -12.14 -6.87 9.69
C MET A 41 -10.64 -7.20 9.65
N GLN A 42 -10.28 -8.47 9.46
CA GLN A 42 -8.89 -8.86 9.24
C GLN A 42 -8.34 -8.30 7.93
N THR A 43 -9.10 -8.39 6.84
CA THR A 43 -8.79 -7.77 5.54
C THR A 43 -8.55 -6.27 5.70
N PHE A 44 -9.40 -5.58 6.44
CA PHE A 44 -9.26 -4.15 6.73
C PHE A 44 -8.01 -3.84 7.57
N ALA A 45 -7.72 -4.64 8.60
CA ALA A 45 -6.50 -4.50 9.39
C ALA A 45 -5.23 -4.76 8.55
N HIS A 46 -5.24 -5.78 7.69
CA HIS A 46 -4.15 -6.06 6.75
C HIS A 46 -3.96 -4.92 5.76
N PHE A 47 -5.05 -4.36 5.25
CA PHE A 47 -5.04 -3.20 4.37
C PHE A 47 -4.38 -2.00 5.07
N LEU A 48 -4.86 -1.61 6.26
CA LEU A 48 -4.30 -0.48 6.99
C LEU A 48 -2.82 -0.71 7.34
N LYS A 49 -2.45 -1.91 7.77
CA LYS A 49 -1.06 -2.25 8.09
C LYS A 49 -0.15 -2.18 6.85
N ALA A 50 -0.65 -2.59 5.69
CA ALA A 50 0.12 -2.56 4.45
C ALA A 50 0.24 -1.14 3.88
N SER A 51 -0.84 -0.36 3.98
CA SER A 51 -0.87 1.01 3.45
C SER A 51 -0.19 2.01 4.37
N ILE A 52 -0.30 1.89 5.70
CA ILE A 52 0.37 2.76 6.68
C ILE A 52 1.80 2.23 6.91
N GLY A 53 2.66 2.48 5.92
CA GLY A 53 4.07 2.10 5.92
C GLY A 53 5.01 3.27 6.19
N SER A 54 6.29 3.12 5.80
CA SER A 54 7.30 4.18 5.90
C SER A 54 6.96 5.43 5.08
N GLY A 55 6.11 5.31 4.06
CA GLY A 55 5.64 6.45 3.25
C GLY A 55 5.02 7.58 4.08
N VAL A 56 4.37 7.26 5.21
CA VAL A 56 3.80 8.27 6.11
C VAL A 56 4.86 9.21 6.70
N LEU A 57 6.08 8.69 6.93
CA LEU A 57 7.18 9.44 7.53
C LEU A 57 7.78 10.45 6.55
N ALA A 58 7.62 10.25 5.24
CA ALA A 58 8.11 11.15 4.20
C ALA A 58 7.13 12.28 3.85
N MET A 59 5.88 12.21 4.32
CA MET A 59 4.83 13.19 3.99
C MET A 59 5.18 14.64 4.37
N PRO A 60 5.81 14.94 5.53
CA PRO A 60 6.23 16.31 5.83
C PRO A 60 7.21 16.88 4.80
N SER A 61 8.19 16.07 4.39
CA SER A 61 9.16 16.45 3.35
C SER A 61 8.49 16.62 1.98
N ALA A 62 7.48 15.80 1.65
CA ALA A 62 6.69 16.01 0.46
C ALA A 62 6.04 17.40 0.48
N PHE A 63 5.39 17.77 1.59
CA PHE A 63 4.71 19.05 1.73
C PHE A 63 5.69 20.23 1.76
N ALA A 64 6.93 20.03 2.22
CA ALA A 64 8.01 21.01 2.07
C ALA A 64 8.37 21.33 0.61
N ASN A 65 8.08 20.40 -0.31
CA ASN A 65 8.27 20.58 -1.75
C ASN A 65 7.01 21.06 -2.49
N ALA A 66 5.86 21.16 -1.82
CA ALA A 66 4.61 21.64 -2.41
C ALA A 66 4.12 22.97 -1.82
N GLY A 67 4.11 23.09 -0.48
CA GLY A 67 3.47 24.17 0.27
C GLY A 67 2.24 23.70 1.05
N TYR A 68 1.80 24.48 2.03
CA TYR A 68 0.72 24.07 2.94
C TYR A 68 -0.69 24.12 2.32
N ILE A 69 -0.89 24.82 1.19
CA ILE A 69 -2.18 24.86 0.47
C ILE A 69 -2.20 23.83 -0.66
N THR A 70 -1.16 23.85 -1.50
CA THR A 70 -0.96 22.92 -2.62
C THR A 70 -0.79 21.49 -2.17
N GLY A 71 -0.09 21.24 -1.06
CA GLY A 71 0.14 19.90 -0.51
C GLY A 71 -1.17 19.14 -0.26
N PRO A 72 -2.09 19.64 0.59
CA PRO A 72 -3.37 18.99 0.80
C PRO A 72 -4.21 18.84 -0.48
N VAL A 73 -4.32 19.90 -1.28
CA VAL A 73 -5.16 19.89 -2.49
C VAL A 73 -4.65 18.84 -3.49
N LEU A 74 -3.36 18.83 -3.80
CA LEU A 74 -2.78 17.87 -4.74
C LEU A 74 -2.79 16.46 -4.16
N THR A 75 -2.52 16.27 -2.87
CA THR A 75 -2.59 14.94 -2.24
C THR A 75 -4.00 14.33 -2.36
N LEU A 76 -5.06 15.12 -2.13
CA LEU A 76 -6.44 14.65 -2.29
C LEU A 76 -6.78 14.34 -3.75
N ILE A 77 -6.29 15.14 -4.70
CA ILE A 77 -6.49 14.90 -6.14
C ILE A 77 -5.80 13.60 -6.56
N ILE A 78 -4.51 13.44 -6.23
CA ILE A 78 -3.72 12.24 -6.56
C ILE A 78 -4.37 11.02 -5.91
N GLY A 79 -4.75 11.11 -4.64
CA GLY A 79 -5.46 10.06 -3.94
C GLY A 79 -6.79 9.68 -4.56
N GLY A 80 -7.60 10.67 -4.95
CA GLY A 80 -8.86 10.44 -5.65
C GLY A 80 -8.67 9.74 -6.99
N ILE A 81 -7.67 10.16 -7.78
CA ILE A 81 -7.31 9.51 -9.04
C ILE A 81 -6.84 8.07 -8.80
N ALA A 82 -5.95 7.84 -7.83
CA ALA A 82 -5.45 6.51 -7.49
C ALA A 82 -6.59 5.56 -7.09
N VAL A 83 -7.48 6.01 -6.20
CA VAL A 83 -8.68 5.24 -5.81
C VAL A 83 -9.55 4.94 -7.03
N HIS A 84 -9.80 5.93 -7.88
CA HIS A 84 -10.59 5.73 -9.10
C HIS A 84 -9.96 4.70 -10.05
N CYS A 85 -8.64 4.76 -10.25
CA CYS A 85 -7.90 3.79 -11.05
C CYS A 85 -8.01 2.37 -10.48
N LEU A 86 -7.92 2.21 -9.15
CA LEU A 86 -8.10 0.91 -8.49
C LEU A 86 -9.51 0.35 -8.69
N HIS A 87 -10.55 1.21 -8.64
CA HIS A 87 -11.92 0.80 -8.95
C HIS A 87 -12.07 0.32 -10.39
N ILE A 88 -11.54 1.08 -11.36
CA ILE A 88 -11.56 0.68 -12.78
C ILE A 88 -10.85 -0.67 -12.95
N LEU A 89 -9.68 -0.83 -12.33
CA LEU A 89 -8.88 -2.03 -12.42
C LEU A 89 -9.63 -3.26 -11.91
N ILE A 90 -10.11 -3.25 -10.66
CA ILE A 90 -10.79 -4.39 -10.04
C ILE A 90 -12.10 -4.71 -10.77
N ASN A 91 -12.88 -3.70 -11.17
CA ASN A 91 -14.12 -3.91 -11.93
C ASN A 91 -13.86 -4.51 -13.31
N SER A 92 -12.77 -4.09 -13.98
CA SER A 92 -12.37 -4.64 -15.29
C SER A 92 -11.94 -6.10 -15.14
N MET A 93 -11.11 -6.41 -14.14
CA MET A 93 -10.72 -7.79 -13.84
C MET A 93 -11.94 -8.67 -13.52
N TYR A 94 -12.89 -8.18 -12.71
CA TYR A 94 -14.13 -8.87 -12.42
C TYR A 94 -14.97 -9.14 -13.68
N ALA A 95 -15.12 -8.14 -14.55
CA ALA A 95 -15.86 -8.29 -15.81
C ALA A 95 -15.21 -9.34 -16.74
N LEU A 96 -13.87 -9.38 -16.79
CA LEU A 96 -13.14 -10.41 -17.54
C LEU A 96 -13.33 -11.81 -16.95
N CYS A 97 -13.21 -11.95 -15.63
CA CYS A 97 -13.47 -13.22 -14.93
C CYS A 97 -14.88 -13.74 -15.24
N LYS A 98 -15.87 -12.83 -15.23
CA LYS A 98 -17.26 -13.14 -15.56
C LYS A 98 -17.42 -13.64 -17.00
N ARG A 99 -16.81 -12.94 -17.97
CA ARG A 99 -16.88 -13.28 -19.40
C ARG A 99 -16.19 -14.61 -19.73
N LYS A 100 -15.04 -14.88 -19.11
CA LYS A 100 -14.28 -16.13 -19.33
C LYS A 100 -14.76 -17.29 -18.45
N ARG A 101 -15.73 -17.06 -17.57
CA ARG A 101 -16.24 -18.03 -16.58
C ARG A 101 -15.12 -18.65 -15.73
N VAL A 102 -14.17 -17.81 -15.31
CA VAL A 102 -13.08 -18.19 -14.40
C VAL A 102 -13.29 -17.52 -13.04
N PRO A 103 -12.93 -18.19 -11.93
CA PRO A 103 -13.22 -17.68 -10.59
C PRO A 103 -12.34 -16.50 -10.19
N TYR A 104 -11.12 -16.44 -10.72
CA TYR A 104 -10.13 -15.40 -10.45
C TYR A 104 -9.14 -15.32 -11.61
N MET A 105 -8.48 -14.17 -11.74
CA MET A 105 -7.48 -13.89 -12.75
C MET A 105 -6.45 -12.94 -12.13
N THR A 106 -5.16 -13.21 -12.34
CA THR A 106 -4.11 -12.29 -11.87
C THR A 106 -4.09 -11.01 -12.71
N PHE A 107 -3.45 -9.95 -12.22
CA PHE A 107 -3.40 -8.69 -12.96
C PHE A 107 -2.72 -8.83 -14.33
N SER A 108 -1.62 -9.59 -14.41
CA SER A 108 -0.90 -9.82 -15.67
C SER A 108 -1.69 -10.71 -16.64
N GLU A 109 -2.39 -11.74 -16.14
CA GLU A 109 -3.33 -12.52 -16.94
C GLU A 109 -4.49 -11.67 -17.46
N ALA A 110 -5.06 -10.80 -16.63
CA ALA A 110 -6.15 -9.91 -17.00
C ALA A 110 -5.72 -8.92 -18.08
N MET A 111 -4.49 -8.41 -18.03
CA MET A 111 -3.96 -7.58 -19.11
C MET A 111 -3.85 -8.37 -20.42
N THR A 112 -3.25 -9.57 -20.40
CA THR A 112 -3.08 -10.40 -21.60
C THR A 112 -4.42 -10.78 -22.23
N ILE A 113 -5.38 -11.20 -21.42
CA ILE A 113 -6.72 -11.56 -21.90
C ILE A 113 -7.49 -10.32 -22.39
N GLY A 114 -7.36 -9.19 -21.68
CA GLY A 114 -7.97 -7.92 -22.08
C GLY A 114 -7.46 -7.42 -23.43
N LEU A 115 -6.15 -7.50 -23.66
CA LEU A 115 -5.53 -7.17 -24.95
C LEU A 115 -5.95 -8.14 -26.06
N HIS A 116 -6.10 -9.42 -25.73
CA HIS A 116 -6.50 -10.44 -26.71
C HIS A 116 -7.93 -10.20 -27.22
N ASP A 117 -8.84 -9.89 -26.30
CA ASP A 117 -10.24 -9.60 -26.59
C ASP A 117 -10.47 -8.16 -27.07
N GLY A 118 -9.44 -7.30 -27.01
CA GLY A 118 -9.46 -5.90 -27.40
C GLY A 118 -9.28 -5.65 -28.91
N PRO A 119 -9.14 -4.38 -29.34
CA PRO A 119 -9.03 -4.04 -30.74
C PRO A 119 -7.73 -4.59 -31.36
N PRO A 120 -7.72 -4.91 -32.67
CA PRO A 120 -6.61 -5.59 -33.32
C PRO A 120 -5.29 -4.82 -33.25
N ILE A 121 -5.35 -3.49 -33.05
CA ILE A 121 -4.18 -2.63 -32.95
C ILE A 121 -3.29 -2.96 -31.75
N PHE A 122 -3.82 -3.55 -30.68
CA PHE A 122 -3.04 -3.85 -29.48
C PHE A 122 -2.50 -5.28 -29.44
N LYS A 123 -2.79 -6.10 -30.45
CA LYS A 123 -2.35 -7.50 -30.51
C LYS A 123 -0.84 -7.66 -30.65
N PHE A 124 -0.11 -6.63 -31.09
CA PHE A 124 1.36 -6.67 -31.13
C PHE A 124 1.98 -6.73 -29.73
N VAL A 125 1.28 -6.28 -28.69
CA VAL A 125 1.76 -6.27 -27.29
C VAL A 125 1.51 -7.61 -26.60
N LEU A 126 0.61 -8.45 -27.12
CA LEU A 126 0.27 -9.76 -26.53
C LEU A 126 1.46 -10.63 -26.10
N PRO A 127 2.50 -10.85 -26.94
CA PRO A 127 3.61 -11.72 -26.55
C PRO A 127 4.43 -11.18 -25.38
N ILE A 128 4.39 -9.86 -25.13
CA ILE A 128 5.14 -9.19 -24.06
C ILE A 128 4.24 -8.76 -22.89
N ALA A 129 2.92 -8.91 -22.96
CA ALA A 129 1.98 -8.34 -21.99
C ALA A 129 2.19 -8.86 -20.56
N THR A 130 2.18 -10.18 -20.37
CA THR A 130 2.45 -10.80 -19.05
C THR A 130 3.82 -10.43 -18.48
N PRO A 131 4.96 -10.65 -19.18
CA PRO A 131 6.27 -10.33 -18.63
C PRO A 131 6.46 -8.81 -18.41
N LEU A 132 5.77 -7.96 -19.17
CA LEU A 132 5.79 -6.51 -18.96
C LEU A 132 5.15 -6.14 -17.62
N VAL A 133 3.93 -6.63 -17.34
CA VAL A 133 3.22 -6.32 -16.07
C VAL A 133 3.97 -6.92 -14.89
N ASP A 134 4.35 -8.19 -14.97
CA ASP A 134 5.08 -8.85 -13.90
C ASP A 134 6.45 -8.17 -13.66
N GLY A 135 7.11 -7.72 -14.74
CA GLY A 135 8.35 -6.95 -14.67
C GLY A 135 8.16 -5.58 -14.00
N PHE A 136 7.11 -4.83 -14.35
CA PHE A 136 6.79 -3.55 -13.71
C PHE A 136 6.44 -3.74 -12.23
N LEU A 137 5.63 -4.74 -11.89
CA LEU A 137 5.31 -5.08 -10.51
C LEU A 137 6.56 -5.47 -9.72
N ALA A 138 7.44 -6.30 -10.29
CA ALA A 138 8.68 -6.71 -9.66
C ALA A 138 9.62 -5.51 -9.42
N PHE A 139 9.80 -4.64 -10.41
CA PHE A 139 10.60 -3.43 -10.28
C PHE A 139 10.03 -2.47 -9.23
N TYR A 140 8.71 -2.30 -9.20
CA TYR A 140 8.03 -1.51 -8.18
C TYR A 140 8.25 -2.07 -6.76
N HIS A 141 8.13 -3.39 -6.57
CA HIS A 141 8.41 -4.02 -5.26
C HIS A 141 9.89 -3.91 -4.88
N PHE A 142 10.80 -4.06 -5.84
CA PHE A 142 12.23 -3.82 -5.61
C PHE A 142 12.50 -2.40 -5.13
N GLY A 143 11.86 -1.39 -5.75
CA GLY A 143 11.94 0.00 -5.30
C GLY A 143 11.46 0.21 -3.87
N ILE A 144 10.34 -0.40 -3.47
CA ILE A 144 9.86 -0.37 -2.09
C ILE A 144 10.89 -0.98 -1.13
N CYS A 145 11.48 -2.12 -1.49
CA CYS A 145 12.52 -2.77 -0.68
C CYS A 145 13.75 -1.85 -0.51
N CYS A 146 14.20 -1.18 -1.58
CA CYS A 146 15.31 -0.24 -1.51
C CYS A 146 15.03 0.91 -0.53
N VAL A 147 13.85 1.53 -0.63
CA VAL A 147 13.46 2.61 0.28
C VAL A 147 13.36 2.09 1.71
N TYR A 148 12.81 0.89 1.92
CA TYR A 148 12.71 0.28 3.24
C TYR A 148 14.07 0.05 3.90
N VAL A 149 15.08 -0.39 3.13
CA VAL A 149 16.47 -0.53 3.62
C VAL A 149 17.05 0.83 4.03
N VAL A 150 16.80 1.90 3.26
CA VAL A 150 17.25 3.26 3.61
C VAL A 150 16.62 3.71 4.93
N PHE A 151 15.30 3.58 5.09
CA PHE A 151 14.61 3.92 6.34
C PHE A 151 15.11 3.12 7.54
N ILE A 152 15.37 1.82 7.37
CA ILE A 152 15.96 0.99 8.42
C ILE A 152 17.36 1.50 8.77
N SER A 153 18.18 1.82 7.76
CA SER A 153 19.55 2.28 7.99
C SER A 153 19.60 3.61 8.75
N GLU A 154 18.70 4.56 8.42
CA GLU A 154 18.55 5.81 9.15
C GLU A 154 18.09 5.58 10.59
N SER A 155 17.13 4.68 10.79
CA SER A 155 16.64 4.33 12.13
C SER A 155 17.75 3.69 12.99
N ILE A 156 18.54 2.78 12.41
CA ILE A 156 19.69 2.17 13.10
C ILE A 156 20.73 3.24 13.40
N LYS A 157 21.04 4.13 12.46
CA LYS A 157 21.99 5.22 12.68
C LYS A 157 21.56 6.10 13.86
N GLN A 158 20.29 6.49 13.94
CA GLN A 158 19.77 7.26 15.09
C GLN A 158 19.99 6.53 16.42
N ILE A 159 19.73 5.22 16.47
CA ILE A 159 19.96 4.42 17.68
C ILE A 159 21.44 4.33 18.01
N VAL A 160 22.30 4.16 17.00
CA VAL A 160 23.76 4.06 17.17
C VAL A 160 24.35 5.38 17.66
N ASP A 161 24.02 6.50 17.02
CA ASP A 161 24.58 7.80 17.38
C ASP A 161 24.18 8.19 18.82
N GLU A 162 22.97 7.83 19.27
CA GLU A 162 22.47 8.09 20.63
C GLU A 162 23.04 7.11 21.67
N TYR A 163 23.01 5.80 21.40
CA TYR A 163 23.33 4.78 22.40
C TYR A 163 24.79 4.28 22.33
N LEU A 164 25.45 4.26 21.15
CA LEU A 164 26.84 3.79 21.06
C LEU A 164 27.87 4.85 21.45
N VAL A 165 27.56 6.15 21.39
CA VAL A 165 28.41 7.19 22.00
C VAL A 165 28.41 7.06 23.53
N VAL A 166 27.32 6.56 24.13
CA VAL A 166 27.21 6.28 25.58
C VAL A 166 27.83 4.92 25.97
N LEU A 167 27.91 3.96 25.05
CA LEU A 167 28.43 2.61 25.32
C LEU A 167 29.95 2.45 25.24
N ASP A 168 30.71 3.53 25.02
CA ASP A 168 32.17 3.51 25.24
C ASP A 168 32.54 3.32 26.74
N TYR A 169 31.56 3.14 27.63
CA TYR A 169 31.82 2.87 29.05
C TYR A 169 31.19 1.62 29.69
N GLN A 170 30.26 0.86 29.07
CA GLN A 170 29.78 -0.37 29.75
C GLN A 170 29.09 -1.42 28.84
N LYS A 171 29.84 -2.50 28.59
CA LYS A 171 29.48 -3.91 28.30
C LYS A 171 28.44 -4.25 27.19
N PRO A 172 28.79 -5.13 26.23
CA PRO A 172 27.97 -5.45 25.03
C PRO A 172 26.84 -6.47 25.24
N GLU A 173 26.29 -6.62 26.45
CA GLU A 173 25.39 -7.74 26.80
C GLU A 173 23.92 -7.49 26.40
N ASN A 174 23.54 -6.25 26.05
CA ASN A 174 22.13 -5.84 25.85
C ASN A 174 21.70 -5.61 24.38
N VAL A 175 22.49 -6.04 23.39
CA VAL A 175 22.17 -5.81 21.96
C VAL A 175 20.84 -6.46 21.55
N SER A 176 20.44 -7.58 22.17
CA SER A 176 19.15 -8.24 21.87
C SER A 176 17.93 -7.47 22.40
N ALA A 177 18.07 -6.64 23.42
CA ALA A 177 17.00 -5.81 23.95
C ALA A 177 16.63 -4.65 23.00
N ILE A 178 17.61 -4.12 22.26
CA ILE A 178 17.43 -3.07 21.24
C ILE A 178 16.52 -3.56 20.10
N PHE A 179 16.63 -4.84 19.71
CA PHE A 179 15.79 -5.43 18.67
C PHE A 179 14.33 -5.65 19.11
N ASN A 180 14.06 -5.87 20.41
CA ASN A 180 12.70 -6.00 20.92
C ASN A 180 11.91 -4.67 20.92
N TYR A 181 12.57 -3.50 20.83
CA TYR A 181 11.92 -2.20 20.62
C TYR A 181 11.39 -1.99 19.19
N CYS A 182 11.69 -2.90 18.25
CA CYS A 182 11.17 -2.86 16.89
C CYS A 182 9.63 -3.03 16.83
N GLN A 183 9.02 -3.68 17.84
CA GLN A 183 7.56 -3.89 17.91
C GLN A 183 6.74 -2.64 18.30
N LEU A 184 7.38 -1.49 18.49
CA LEU A 184 6.78 -0.26 19.01
C LEU A 184 6.30 0.76 17.95
N ASN A 185 5.95 0.32 16.73
CA ASN A 185 5.59 1.24 15.64
C ASN A 185 4.45 2.22 16.01
N ALA A 186 3.47 1.77 16.82
CA ALA A 186 2.38 2.63 17.29
C ALA A 186 2.83 3.69 18.30
N ILE A 187 3.74 3.35 19.22
CA ILE A 187 4.27 4.30 20.21
C ILE A 187 5.21 5.30 19.52
N ARG A 188 6.06 4.85 18.59
CA ARG A 188 6.88 5.74 17.74
C ARG A 188 6.01 6.71 16.94
N PHE A 189 4.93 6.23 16.35
CA PHE A 189 3.97 7.09 15.66
C PHE A 189 3.30 8.09 16.61
N GLY A 190 2.97 7.67 17.84
CA GLY A 190 2.47 8.56 18.89
C GLY A 190 3.46 9.66 19.30
N ILE A 191 4.75 9.34 19.39
CA ILE A 191 5.82 10.30 19.68
C ILE A 191 5.99 11.29 18.52
N VAL A 192 5.97 10.81 17.27
CA VAL A 192 6.00 11.67 16.07
C VAL A 192 4.82 12.65 16.09
N LEU A 193 3.61 12.16 16.37
CA LEU A 193 2.43 13.01 16.50
C LEU A 193 2.61 14.05 17.62
N TYR A 194 3.13 13.64 18.79
CA TYR A 194 3.39 14.57 19.89
C TYR A 194 4.32 15.71 19.46
N TYR A 195 5.47 15.41 18.84
CA TYR A 195 6.43 16.44 18.41
C TYR A 195 5.86 17.35 17.31
N ILE A 196 5.06 16.82 16.38
CA ILE A 196 4.40 17.61 15.34
C ILE A 196 3.42 18.64 15.94
N PHE A 197 2.73 18.28 17.03
CA PHE A 197 1.73 19.16 17.64
C PHE A 197 2.27 20.00 18.81
N ALA A 198 3.52 19.79 19.23
CA ALA A 198 4.08 20.45 20.41
C ALA A 198 4.41 21.92 20.19
N THR A 199 4.96 22.32 19.03
CA THR A 199 5.55 23.65 18.85
C THR A 199 5.16 24.34 17.53
N LEU A 200 3.86 24.38 17.21
CA LEU A 200 3.41 24.97 15.95
C LEU A 200 3.74 26.48 15.85
N PRO A 201 4.64 26.91 14.94
CA PRO A 201 4.95 28.33 14.75
C PRO A 201 3.78 29.06 14.07
N PRO A 202 3.76 30.40 13.98
CA PRO A 202 2.74 31.11 13.21
C PRO A 202 2.73 30.64 11.75
N ILE A 203 1.57 30.22 11.22
CA ILE A 203 1.44 29.67 9.86
C ILE A 203 1.90 30.63 8.75
N SER A 204 1.92 31.94 9.03
CA SER A 204 2.46 32.98 8.14
C SER A 204 3.95 32.82 7.83
N THR A 205 4.68 32.04 8.64
CA THR A 205 6.10 31.70 8.40
C THR A 205 6.27 30.58 7.37
N ARG A 206 5.17 29.95 6.92
CA ARG A 206 5.18 28.83 5.97
C ARG A 206 4.70 29.28 4.60
N LYS A 207 5.26 28.68 3.56
CA LYS A 207 4.92 29.04 2.18
C LYS A 207 3.63 28.34 1.77
N PRO A 208 2.61 29.08 1.30
CA PRO A 208 1.37 28.47 0.80
C PRO A 208 1.60 27.65 -0.48
N PHE A 209 2.54 28.11 -1.31
CA PHE A 209 2.91 27.53 -2.60
C PHE A 209 4.44 27.45 -2.69
N GLN A 210 4.96 26.35 -3.23
CA GLN A 210 6.38 26.18 -3.58
C GLN A 210 6.59 26.30 -5.08
N GLU A 211 7.85 26.36 -5.50
CA GLU A 211 8.24 26.38 -6.91
C GLU A 211 7.76 25.13 -7.66
N ILE A 212 7.30 25.32 -8.89
CA ILE A 212 6.80 24.23 -9.76
C ILE A 212 7.89 23.18 -10.02
N SER A 213 9.17 23.57 -10.01
CA SER A 213 10.34 22.70 -10.14
C SER A 213 10.45 21.63 -9.04
N ARG A 214 9.86 21.86 -7.86
CA ARG A 214 9.88 20.94 -6.71
C ARG A 214 8.69 19.97 -6.71
N LEU A 215 7.64 20.27 -7.46
CA LEU A 215 6.44 19.44 -7.54
C LEU A 215 6.70 17.99 -8.01
N PRO A 216 7.63 17.71 -8.95
CA PRO A 216 7.94 16.32 -9.33
C PRO A 216 8.39 15.46 -8.13
N ILE A 217 9.16 16.03 -7.20
CA ILE A 217 9.58 15.34 -5.97
C ILE A 217 8.36 15.07 -5.10
N PHE A 218 7.50 16.07 -4.90
CA PHE A 218 6.24 15.90 -4.17
C PHE A 218 5.36 14.80 -4.77
N PHE A 219 5.13 14.81 -6.09
CA PHE A 219 4.33 13.79 -6.77
C PHE A 219 4.92 12.39 -6.57
N GLY A 220 6.24 12.25 -6.71
CA GLY A 220 6.93 10.98 -6.49
C GLY A 220 6.77 10.47 -5.06
N THR A 221 6.97 11.33 -4.06
CA THR A 221 6.83 10.95 -2.65
C THR A 221 5.40 10.61 -2.27
N VAL A 222 4.41 11.39 -2.74
CA VAL A 222 2.98 11.11 -2.47
C VAL A 222 2.54 9.82 -3.13
N LEU A 223 2.88 9.59 -4.41
CA LEU A 223 2.58 8.34 -5.10
C LEU A 223 3.24 7.14 -4.41
N PHE A 224 4.50 7.26 -4.01
CA PHE A 224 5.19 6.23 -3.23
C PHE A 224 4.44 5.93 -1.91
N ALA A 225 3.93 6.95 -1.22
CA ALA A 225 3.26 6.77 0.06
C ALA A 225 1.91 6.07 -0.11
N ILE A 226 1.07 6.51 -1.05
CA ILE A 226 -0.35 6.08 -1.16
C ILE A 226 -0.54 4.83 -2.01
N GLU A 227 0.35 4.55 -2.95
CA GLU A 227 0.15 3.53 -3.95
C GLU A 227 0.59 2.17 -3.39
N ALA A 228 -0.33 1.20 -3.34
CA ALA A 228 -0.07 -0.17 -2.86
C ALA A 228 -0.79 -1.24 -3.70
N VAL A 229 -0.82 -1.08 -5.04
CA VAL A 229 -1.63 -1.90 -5.97
C VAL A 229 -1.46 -3.40 -5.75
N GLY A 230 -0.21 -3.88 -5.67
CA GLY A 230 0.07 -5.31 -5.51
C GLY A 230 -0.56 -5.91 -4.24
N VAL A 231 -0.50 -5.17 -3.14
CA VAL A 231 -1.07 -5.62 -1.86
C VAL A 231 -2.58 -5.50 -1.87
N ILE A 232 -3.14 -4.45 -2.46
CA ILE A 232 -4.59 -4.24 -2.60
C ILE A 232 -5.24 -5.40 -3.34
N LEU A 233 -4.65 -5.83 -4.47
CA LEU A 233 -5.12 -6.98 -5.24
C LEU A 233 -4.98 -8.30 -4.47
N ALA A 234 -3.83 -8.53 -3.81
CA ALA A 234 -3.62 -9.73 -3.00
C ALA A 234 -4.60 -9.83 -1.81
N ILE A 235 -4.96 -8.69 -1.21
CA ILE A 235 -5.94 -8.62 -0.12
C ILE A 235 -7.35 -8.95 -0.63
N GLU A 236 -7.75 -8.38 -1.77
CA GLU A 236 -9.02 -8.72 -2.44
C GLU A 236 -9.06 -10.20 -2.84
N GLU A 237 -7.90 -10.78 -3.14
CA GLU A 237 -7.77 -12.19 -3.47
C GLU A 237 -8.15 -13.12 -2.32
N LYS A 238 -7.62 -12.82 -1.13
CA LYS A 238 -7.75 -13.65 0.07
C LYS A 238 -8.99 -13.34 0.92
N MET A 239 -9.87 -12.45 0.47
CA MET A 239 -11.04 -12.02 1.23
C MET A 239 -12.18 -13.04 1.17
N ALA A 240 -12.80 -13.35 2.32
CA ALA A 240 -13.97 -14.24 2.38
C ALA A 240 -15.20 -13.69 1.63
N LYS A 241 -15.36 -12.35 1.60
CA LYS A 241 -16.51 -11.64 1.00
C LYS A 241 -16.03 -10.52 0.07
N PRO A 242 -15.45 -10.84 -1.09
CA PRO A 242 -14.84 -9.86 -2.00
C PRO A 242 -15.85 -8.82 -2.54
N LYS A 243 -17.14 -9.17 -2.65
CA LYS A 243 -18.21 -8.20 -2.99
C LYS A 243 -18.30 -7.02 -2.03
N SER A 244 -17.85 -7.17 -0.78
CA SER A 244 -17.83 -6.08 0.21
C SER A 244 -16.57 -5.22 0.13
N TYR A 245 -15.59 -5.57 -0.71
CA TYR A 245 -14.34 -4.85 -0.86
C TYR A 245 -14.53 -3.49 -1.54
N ILE A 246 -15.22 -3.49 -2.70
CA ILE A 246 -15.35 -2.35 -3.60
C ILE A 246 -16.64 -1.52 -3.39
N LYS A 247 -17.51 -1.90 -2.45
CA LYS A 247 -18.72 -1.12 -2.13
C LYS A 247 -18.37 0.33 -1.74
N PRO A 248 -19.31 1.28 -1.84
CA PRO A 248 -19.07 2.68 -1.40
C PRO A 248 -18.49 2.79 0.02
N PHE A 249 -19.01 2.00 0.96
CA PHE A 249 -18.46 1.84 2.32
C PHE A 249 -17.69 0.53 2.50
N GLY A 250 -17.10 0.03 1.42
CA GLY A 250 -16.29 -1.17 1.40
C GLY A 250 -14.88 -0.95 1.95
N VAL A 251 -14.16 -2.05 2.16
CA VAL A 251 -12.81 -2.06 2.74
C VAL A 251 -11.86 -1.11 2.00
N LEU A 252 -11.91 -1.10 0.66
CA LEU A 252 -11.05 -0.26 -0.17
C LEU A 252 -11.29 1.23 0.07
N ASN A 253 -12.55 1.67 -0.03
CA ASN A 253 -12.90 3.09 0.08
C ASN A 253 -12.67 3.63 1.50
N VAL A 254 -13.11 2.89 2.52
CA VAL A 254 -12.91 3.30 3.92
C VAL A 254 -11.43 3.28 4.28
N GLY A 255 -10.70 2.25 3.84
CA GLY A 255 -9.26 2.14 4.06
C GLY A 255 -8.49 3.29 3.40
N MET A 256 -8.74 3.55 2.12
CA MET A 256 -8.08 4.64 1.39
C MET A 256 -8.46 6.02 1.95
N ALA A 257 -9.70 6.24 2.37
CA ALA A 257 -10.09 7.49 3.01
C ALA A 257 -9.32 7.74 4.31
N ILE A 258 -9.13 6.71 5.14
CA ILE A 258 -8.34 6.80 6.38
C ILE A 258 -6.87 7.08 6.05
N VAL A 259 -6.28 6.35 5.11
CA VAL A 259 -4.88 6.53 4.70
C VAL A 259 -4.63 7.93 4.15
N LEU A 260 -5.48 8.40 3.22
CA LEU A 260 -5.36 9.73 2.63
C LEU A 260 -5.55 10.85 3.67
N SER A 261 -6.49 10.67 4.60
CA SER A 261 -6.68 11.63 5.70
C SER A 261 -5.46 11.68 6.59
N LEU A 262 -4.93 10.52 6.99
CA LEU A 262 -3.74 10.41 7.83
C LEU A 262 -2.53 11.08 7.18
N TYR A 263 -2.31 10.82 5.90
CA TYR A 263 -1.17 11.34 5.16
C TYR A 263 -1.27 12.84 4.91
N THR A 264 -2.48 13.32 4.60
CA THR A 264 -2.72 14.75 4.43
C THR A 264 -2.50 15.49 5.75
N LEU A 265 -3.01 14.96 6.87
CA LEU A 265 -2.82 15.57 8.19
C LEU A 265 -1.34 15.59 8.59
N LEU A 266 -0.64 14.46 8.46
CA LEU A 266 0.78 14.38 8.81
C LEU A 266 1.67 15.20 7.89
N GLY A 267 1.39 15.23 6.58
CA GLY A 267 2.08 16.11 5.66
C GLY A 267 1.87 17.58 6.00
N PHE A 268 0.63 17.98 6.25
CA PHE A 268 0.29 19.37 6.58
C PHE A 268 0.91 19.82 7.91
N PHE A 269 0.63 19.10 9.00
CA PHE A 269 1.14 19.49 10.32
C PHE A 269 2.65 19.29 10.43
N GLY A 270 3.21 18.26 9.80
CA GLY A 270 4.66 18.09 9.76
C GLY A 270 5.36 19.20 8.99
N TYR A 271 4.80 19.68 7.86
CA TYR A 271 5.34 20.86 7.19
C TYR A 271 5.13 22.15 8.00
N TRP A 272 4.03 22.24 8.75
CA TRP A 272 3.81 23.36 9.65
C TRP A 272 4.91 23.42 10.72
N GLU A 273 5.22 22.31 11.38
CA GLU A 273 6.29 22.25 12.36
C GLU A 273 7.67 22.50 11.73
N TYR A 274 8.08 21.66 10.78
CA TYR A 274 9.47 21.61 10.29
C TYR A 274 9.78 22.55 9.11
N GLY A 275 8.77 23.06 8.42
CA GLY A 275 8.95 23.98 7.30
C GLY A 275 9.75 23.38 6.14
N ASP A 276 10.53 24.24 5.46
CA ASP A 276 11.32 23.85 4.28
C ASP A 276 12.52 22.94 4.64
N GLU A 277 12.83 22.79 5.93
CA GLU A 277 13.91 21.94 6.46
C GLU A 277 13.47 20.50 6.74
N ALA A 278 12.19 20.16 6.49
CA ALA A 278 11.67 18.83 6.72
C ALA A 278 12.47 17.74 5.97
N LEU A 279 13.22 16.95 6.74
CA LEU A 279 14.04 15.85 6.24
C LEU A 279 13.18 14.70 5.69
N GLY A 280 13.78 13.84 4.87
CA GLY A 280 13.11 12.76 4.14
C GLY A 280 12.34 11.75 5.01
N SER A 281 12.67 11.69 6.30
CA SER A 281 11.88 11.02 7.32
C SER A 281 11.57 12.00 8.46
N VAL A 282 10.33 12.03 8.91
CA VAL A 282 9.90 12.83 10.07
C VAL A 282 10.70 12.51 11.32
N THR A 283 11.12 11.25 11.50
CA THR A 283 11.90 10.82 12.67
C THR A 283 13.27 11.49 12.75
N LEU A 284 13.82 11.94 11.63
CA LEU A 284 15.09 12.67 11.59
C LEU A 284 14.97 14.11 12.09
N ASN A 285 13.75 14.65 12.16
CA ASN A 285 13.52 16.03 12.61
C ASN A 285 13.25 16.12 14.13
N ILE A 286 13.26 15.00 14.85
CA ILE A 286 13.12 14.98 16.31
C ILE A 286 14.50 15.34 16.92
N PRO A 287 14.59 16.33 17.83
CA PRO A 287 15.86 16.75 18.41
C PRO A 287 16.51 15.59 19.17
N GLN A 288 17.77 15.31 18.86
CA GLN A 288 18.56 14.23 19.47
C GLN A 288 19.15 14.64 20.83
N GLU A 289 19.23 15.94 21.14
CA GLU A 289 19.89 16.45 22.36
C GLU A 289 18.91 16.79 23.51
N ALA A 290 17.64 16.40 23.42
CA ALA A 290 16.62 16.74 24.42
C ALA A 290 16.42 15.63 25.47
N VAL A 291 17.50 15.22 26.16
CA VAL A 291 17.46 14.51 27.45
C VAL A 291 18.59 15.01 28.35
#